data_AF-A0A3S5GHK7-F1
#
_entry.id   AF-A0A3S5GHK7-F1
#
_cell.length_a   1.000
_cell.length_b   1.000
_cell.length_c   1.000
_cell.angle_alpha   90.00
_cell.angle_beta   90.00
_cell.angle_gamma   90.00
#
_symmetry.space_group_name_H-M   'P 1'
#
loop_
_entity.id
_entity.type
_entity.pdbx_description
1 polymer ?
#
loop_
_entity_poly.entity_id
_entity_poly.type
_entity_poly.pdbx_seq_one_letter_code
_entity_poly.pdbx_strand_id
1 'polypeptide(L)'
;MIEVEVVLAWPQQVQSRRLQLPEGATVADAIAAADLDGSAGCPAVAVHGVLARPQQALLDGDRVELLRPLQADPKDNRRRRARGD
;
A
#
# COMPACT_ATOMS: atom_id res chain seq x y z
N MET A 1 15.86 15.02 -2.82
CA MET A 1 15.60 13.69 -2.20
C MET A 1 14.21 13.76 -1.57
N ILE A 2 13.46 12.67 -1.59
CA ILE A 2 12.14 12.57 -0.98
C ILE A 2 12.11 11.47 0.08
N GLU A 3 11.40 11.70 1.17
CA GLU A 3 11.07 10.70 2.18
C GLU A 3 9.69 10.12 1.88
N VAL A 4 9.58 8.81 1.78
CA VAL A 4 8.31 8.11 1.55
C VAL A 4 8.17 6.92 2.49
N GLU A 5 6.94 6.49 2.73
CA GLU A 5 6.65 5.27 3.50
C GLU A 5 5.91 4.26 2.64
N VAL A 6 6.42 3.03 2.58
CA VAL A 6 5.70 1.91 1.95
C VAL A 6 5.11 1.04 3.05
N VAL A 7 3.82 0.73 2.93
CA VAL A 7 3.04 -0.01 3.94
C VAL A 7 2.32 -1.20 3.31
N LEU A 8 2.42 -2.36 3.96
CA LEU A 8 1.60 -3.53 3.69
C LEU A 8 0.95 -4.00 5.01
N ALA A 9 -0.38 -4.01 5.04
CA ALA A 9 -1.14 -4.28 6.25
C ALA A 9 -2.00 -5.55 6.12
N TRP A 10 -1.92 -6.41 7.13
CA TRP A 10 -2.75 -7.59 7.39
C TRP A 10 -3.64 -7.36 8.61
N PRO A 11 -4.71 -8.17 8.82
CA PRO A 11 -5.58 -7.99 9.97
C PRO A 11 -4.86 -8.06 11.33
N GLN A 12 -3.78 -8.85 11.44
CA GLN A 12 -3.02 -9.01 12.69
C GLN A 12 -1.59 -8.45 12.65
N GLN A 13 -1.11 -7.95 11.51
CA GLN A 13 0.27 -7.46 11.39
C GLN A 13 0.36 -6.33 10.37
N VAL A 14 1.32 -5.42 10.55
CA VAL A 14 1.64 -4.38 9.58
C VAL A 14 3.15 -4.42 9.34
N GLN A 15 3.54 -4.38 8.08
CA GLN A 15 4.92 -4.11 7.67
C GLN A 15 4.97 -2.71 7.08
N SER A 16 5.92 -1.89 7.51
CA SER A 16 6.23 -0.64 6.83
C SER A 16 7.73 -0.39 6.76
N ARG A 17 8.15 0.35 5.73
CA ARG A 17 9.54 0.80 5.57
C ARG A 17 9.54 2.25 5.10
N ARG A 18 10.26 3.12 5.81
CA ARG A 18 10.56 4.48 5.36
C ARG A 18 11.79 4.46 4.47
N LEU A 19 11.72 5.20 3.37
CA LEU A 19 12.76 5.24 2.34
C LEU A 19 13.13 6.68 2.04
N GLN A 20 14.42 6.89 1.75
CA GLN A 20 14.93 8.12 1.17
C GLN A 20 15.25 7.82 -0.29
N LEU A 21 14.51 8.43 -1.22
CA LEU A 21 14.63 8.16 -2.66
C LEU A 21 15.01 9.44 -3.43
N PRO A 22 15.61 9.31 -4.61
CA PRO A 22 15.82 10.44 -5.52
C PRO A 22 14.49 11.11 -5.88
N GLU A 23 14.53 12.42 -6.14
CA GLU A 23 13.37 13.11 -6.71
C GLU A 23 13.01 12.51 -8.07
N GLY A 24 11.70 12.37 -8.32
CA GLY A 24 11.19 11.71 -9.51
C GLY A 24 11.14 10.19 -9.42
N ALA A 25 11.54 9.58 -8.30
CA ALA A 25 11.32 8.15 -8.05
C ALA A 25 9.83 7.81 -8.14
N THR A 26 9.54 6.60 -8.63
CA THR A 26 8.18 6.15 -8.89
C THR A 26 7.66 5.23 -7.79
N VAL A 27 6.35 4.97 -7.81
CA VAL A 27 5.71 3.96 -6.96
C VAL A 27 6.41 2.60 -7.10
N ALA A 28 6.79 2.18 -8.31
CA ALA A 28 7.50 0.92 -8.54
C ALA A 28 8.87 0.90 -7.86
N ASP A 29 9.62 2.01 -7.94
CA ASP A 29 10.94 2.13 -7.30
C ASP A 29 10.82 2.02 -5.78
N ALA A 30 9.81 2.68 -5.20
CA ALA A 30 9.56 2.59 -3.76
C ALA A 30 9.20 1.18 -3.32
N ILE A 31 8.33 0.47 -4.07
CA ILE A 31 7.98 -0.92 -3.75
C ILE A 31 9.21 -1.83 -3.82
N ALA A 32 10.03 -1.69 -4.86
CA ALA A 32 11.24 -2.48 -5.03
C ALA A 32 12.27 -2.21 -3.92
N ALA A 33 12.48 -0.94 -3.55
CA ALA A 33 13.38 -0.57 -2.46
C ALA A 33 12.84 -0.96 -1.06
N ALA A 34 11.51 -0.98 -0.92
CA ALA A 34 10.87 -1.38 0.33
C ALA A 34 11.04 -2.87 0.62
N ASP A 35 11.11 -3.70 -0.43
CA ASP A 35 11.35 -5.15 -0.36
C ASP A 35 10.59 -5.82 0.81
N LEU A 36 9.29 -5.54 0.89
CA LEU A 36 8.41 -6.11 1.91
C LEU A 36 7.94 -7.49 1.48
N ASP A 37 7.93 -8.42 2.43
CA ASP A 37 7.48 -9.80 2.19
C ASP A 37 6.01 -9.81 1.78
N GLY A 38 5.73 -10.41 0.62
CA GLY A 38 4.37 -10.49 0.05
C GLY A 38 3.95 -9.29 -0.81
N SER A 39 4.85 -8.32 -1.04
CA SER A 39 4.60 -7.18 -1.95
C SER A 39 4.18 -7.62 -3.36
N ALA A 40 4.81 -8.66 -3.91
CA ALA A 40 4.49 -9.22 -5.23
C ALA A 40 3.06 -9.81 -5.33
N GLY A 41 2.43 -10.12 -4.20
CA GLY A 41 1.06 -10.66 -4.14
C GLY A 41 -0.04 -9.58 -4.13
N CYS A 42 0.33 -8.30 -4.14
CA CYS A 42 -0.61 -7.20 -4.05
C CYS A 42 -1.08 -6.76 -5.46
N PRO A 43 -2.37 -6.94 -5.81
CA PRO A 43 -2.87 -6.63 -7.15
C PRO A 43 -2.96 -5.13 -7.46
N ALA A 44 -2.90 -4.28 -6.43
CA ALA A 44 -3.03 -2.84 -6.59
C ALA A 44 -2.22 -2.08 -5.53
N VAL A 45 -1.98 -0.81 -5.82
CA VAL A 45 -1.29 0.12 -4.94
C VAL A 45 -2.06 1.43 -4.89
N ALA A 46 -2.00 2.10 -3.74
CA ALA A 46 -2.53 3.45 -3.58
C ALA A 46 -1.45 4.39 -3.01
N VAL A 47 -1.59 5.68 -3.30
CA VAL A 47 -0.89 6.75 -2.60
C VAL A 47 -1.95 7.55 -1.85
N HIS A 48 -1.82 7.64 -0.52
CA HIS A 48 -2.82 8.28 0.35
C HIS A 48 -4.28 7.85 0.06
N GLY A 49 -4.51 6.54 -0.03
CA GLY A 49 -5.82 5.96 -0.30
C GLY A 49 -6.36 6.12 -1.74
N VAL A 50 -5.61 6.76 -2.65
CA VAL A 50 -5.98 6.91 -4.06
C VAL A 50 -5.21 5.91 -4.90
N LEU A 51 -5.91 5.13 -5.74
CA LEU A 51 -5.28 4.16 -6.65
C LEU A 51 -4.19 4.83 -7.48
N ALA A 52 -3.00 4.23 -7.45
CA ALA A 52 -1.81 4.74 -8.11
C ALA A 52 -1.30 3.75 -9.16
N ARG A 53 -0.60 4.29 -10.16
CA ARG A 53 0.07 3.48 -11.19
C ARG A 53 1.52 3.25 -10.79
N PRO A 54 2.15 2.12 -11.16
CA PRO A 54 3.56 1.86 -10.84
C PRO A 54 4.51 2.97 -11.32
N GLN A 55 4.22 3.62 -12.45
CA GLN A 55 5.05 4.69 -13.03
C GLN A 55 4.72 6.10 -12.48
N GLN A 56 3.78 6.22 -11.56
CA GLN A 56 3.46 7.51 -10.94
C GLN A 56 4.67 7.99 -10.12
N ALA A 57 5.12 9.22 -10.37
CA ALA A 57 6.16 9.85 -9.57
C ALA A 57 5.64 10.15 -8.16
N LEU A 58 6.50 9.94 -7.17
CA LEU A 58 6.22 10.21 -5.76
C LEU A 58 6.67 11.61 -5.37
N LEU A 59 5.99 12.16 -4.38
CA LEU A 59 6.32 13.41 -3.70
C LEU A 59 6.85 13.13 -2.30
N ASP A 60 7.51 14.13 -1.72
CA ASP A 60 7.96 14.07 -0.34
C ASP A 60 6.79 13.88 0.62
N GLY A 61 6.91 12.93 1.54
CA GLY A 61 5.88 12.55 2.50
C GLY A 61 4.85 11.54 1.98
N ASP A 62 4.94 11.09 0.72
CA ASP A 62 3.96 10.15 0.17
C ASP A 62 3.95 8.82 0.92
N ARG A 63 2.74 8.33 1.22
CA ARG A 63 2.52 6.97 1.75
C ARG A 63 2.00 6.05 0.65
N VAL A 64 2.81 5.08 0.27
CA VAL A 64 2.52 4.01 -0.68
C VAL A 64 1.89 2.82 0.04
N GLU A 65 0.69 2.44 -0.35
CA GLU A 65 -0.13 1.43 0.30
C GLU A 65 -0.32 0.23 -0.62
N LEU A 66 0.24 -0.92 -0.23
CA LEU A 66 0.07 -2.17 -0.96
C LEU A 66 -1.29 -2.80 -0.64
N LEU A 67 -2.19 -2.79 -1.63
CA LEU A 67 -3.57 -3.23 -1.48
C LEU A 67 -3.67 -4.73 -1.78
N ARG A 68 -4.36 -5.45 -0.90
CA ARG A 68 -4.60 -6.89 -1.03
C ARG A 68 -5.97 -7.18 -1.64
N PRO A 69 -6.16 -8.36 -2.27
CA PRO A 69 -7.47 -8.78 -2.74
C PRO A 69 -8.48 -8.81 -1.58
N LEU A 70 -9.72 -8.45 -1.88
CA LEU A 70 -10.81 -8.60 -0.93
C LEU A 70 -11.10 -10.09 -0.70
N GLN A 71 -11.11 -10.52 0.56
CA GLN A 71 -11.40 -11.92 0.93
C GLN A 71 -12.90 -12.23 0.91
N ALA A 72 -13.75 -11.20 1.01
CA ALA A 72 -15.20 -11.30 0.96
C ALA A 72 -15.77 -10.04 0.32
N ASP A 73 -16.99 -10.14 -0.24
CA ASP A 73 -17.69 -8.97 -0.76
C ASP A 73 -17.83 -7.90 0.35
N PRO A 74 -17.50 -6.62 0.08
CA PRO A 74 -17.62 -5.55 1.07
C PRO A 74 -19.00 -5.44 1.71
N LYS A 75 -20.08 -5.75 0.96
CA LYS A 75 -21.45 -5.76 1.47
C LYS A 75 -21.65 -6.86 2.50
N ASP A 76 -21.10 -8.04 2.26
CA ASP A 76 -21.18 -9.15 3.20
C ASP A 76 -20.37 -8.86 4.46
N ASN A 77 -19.17 -8.30 4.32
CA ASN A 77 -18.37 -7.85 5.46
C ASN A 77 -19.04 -6.72 6.24
N ARG A 78 -19.77 -5.81 5.57
CA ARG A 78 -20.55 -4.76 6.24
C ARG A 78 -21.77 -5.35 6.96
N ARG A 79 -22.45 -6.33 6.36
CA ARG A 79 -23.57 -7.05 6.98
C ARG A 79 -23.13 -7.83 8.22
N ARG A 80 -21.98 -8.50 8.18
CA ARG A 80 -21.39 -9.20 9.35
C ARG A 80 -21.09 -8.21 10.48
N ARG A 81 -20.41 -7.10 10.20
CA ARG A 81 -20.11 -6.05 11.19
C ARG A 81 -21.36 -5.42 11.82
N ALA A 82 -22.45 -5.27 11.07
CA ALA A 82 -23.71 -4.73 11.59
C ALA A 82 -24.48 -5.71 12.48
N ARG A 83 -24.24 -7.02 12.35
CA ARG A 83 -24.89 -8.06 13.16
C ARG A 83 -24.21 -8.27 14.51
N GLY A 84 -22.96 -7.85 14.67
CA GLY A 84 -22.26 -7.82 15.95
C GLY A 84 -21.75 -9.17 16.45
N ASP A 85 -21.45 -10.11 15.54
CA ASP A 85 -20.73 -11.35 15.87
C ASP A 85 -19.24 -11.09 16.18
#